data_AF-A0A7W1CJ45-F1
#
_entry.id   AF-A0A7W1CJ45-F1
#
_cell.length_a   1.000
_cell.length_b   1.000
_cell.length_c   1.000
_cell.angle_alpha   90.00
_cell.angle_beta   90.00
_cell.angle_gamma   90.00
#
_symmetry.space_group_name_H-M   'P 1'
#
loop_
_entity.id
_entity.type
_entity.pdbx_description
1 polymer ?
#
loop_
_entity_poly.entity_id
_entity_poly.type
_entity_poly.pdbx_seq_one_letter_code
_entity_poly.pdbx_strand_id
1 'polypeptide(L)'
;MATIDNLDLNIYNLYAVRTRMIEQLNQQLRLDQASSIPPQIQVLNAYPTLTEIDLLLGITPFSSPWAFFKPPVKFLNKRQSPFGFARILPSLGDEEDQERDERKLAQEECGSEEEENERKSISKCFGQISKINQWLQHVVGRMGQFLQG
;
A
#
# COMPACT_ATOMS: atom_id res chain seq x y z
N MET A 1 -43.18 -11.33 14.23
CA MET A 1 -43.04 -10.18 13.31
C MET A 1 -43.09 -8.93 14.19
N ALA A 2 -41.95 -8.31 14.47
CA ALA A 2 -41.89 -7.14 15.35
C ALA A 2 -42.18 -5.89 14.54
N THR A 3 -43.35 -5.28 14.76
CA THR A 3 -43.71 -3.97 14.22
C THR A 3 -43.09 -2.87 15.08
N ILE A 4 -42.73 -1.76 14.44
CA ILE A 4 -41.95 -0.64 15.01
C ILE A 4 -42.51 -0.14 16.34
N ASP A 5 -43.82 -0.25 16.58
CA ASP A 5 -44.53 0.26 17.75
C ASP A 5 -44.30 -0.50 19.07
N ASN A 6 -43.53 -1.60 19.05
CA ASN A 6 -43.26 -2.44 20.23
C ASN A 6 -41.83 -2.28 20.80
N LEU A 7 -41.11 -1.23 20.40
CA LEU A 7 -39.77 -0.95 20.89
C LEU A 7 -39.82 -0.10 22.17
N ASP A 8 -38.87 -0.34 23.07
CA ASP A 8 -38.76 0.42 24.31
C ASP A 8 -38.47 1.91 24.01
N LEU A 9 -38.98 2.81 24.85
CA LEU A 9 -38.92 4.27 24.68
C LEU A 9 -37.48 4.78 24.54
N ASN A 10 -36.53 4.06 25.14
CA ASN A 10 -35.10 4.33 25.04
C ASN A 10 -34.55 4.14 23.61
N ILE A 11 -35.08 3.18 22.84
CA ILE A 11 -34.65 2.91 21.47
C ILE A 11 -35.05 4.08 20.56
N TYR A 12 -36.24 4.65 20.76
CA TYR A 12 -36.67 5.86 20.04
C TYR A 12 -35.81 7.07 20.39
N ASN A 13 -35.47 7.27 21.66
CA ASN A 13 -34.58 8.35 22.08
C ASN A 13 -33.19 8.19 21.45
N LEU A 14 -32.62 6.98 21.48
CA LEU A 14 -31.33 6.69 20.85
C LEU A 14 -31.37 6.92 19.33
N TYR A 15 -32.45 6.51 18.66
CA TYR A 15 -32.64 6.76 17.24
C TYR A 15 -32.72 8.26 16.95
N ALA A 16 -33.52 9.02 17.70
CA ALA A 16 -33.64 10.47 17.51
C ALA A 16 -32.31 11.21 17.74
N VAL A 17 -31.54 10.83 18.76
CA VAL A 17 -30.20 11.37 19.03
C VAL A 17 -29.26 11.06 17.87
N ARG A 18 -29.28 9.83 17.36
CA ARG A 18 -28.42 9.41 16.25
C ARG A 18 -28.75 10.15 14.96
N THR A 19 -30.04 10.30 14.64
CA THR A 19 -30.50 11.05 13.47
C THR A 19 -30.11 12.51 13.56
N ARG A 20 -30.29 13.14 14.73
CA ARG A 20 -29.86 14.53 14.97
C ARG A 20 -28.35 14.72 14.78
N MET A 21 -27.55 13.76 15.24
CA MET A 21 -26.09 13.83 15.08
C MET A 21 -25.67 13.72 13.61
N ILE A 22 -26.33 12.85 12.84
CA ILE A 22 -26.10 12.71 11.40
C ILE A 22 -26.51 13.99 10.66
N GLU A 23 -27.67 14.59 11.01
CA GLU A 23 -28.11 15.85 10.42
C GLU A 23 -27.14 16.99 10.70
N GLN A 24 -26.60 17.08 11.92
CA GLN A 24 -25.58 18.09 12.27
C GLN A 24 -24.29 17.89 11.46
N LEU A 25 -23.84 16.64 11.30
CA LEU A 25 -22.68 16.33 10.46
C LEU A 25 -22.95 16.68 8.99
N ASN A 26 -24.13 16.37 8.47
CA ASN A 26 -24.50 16.73 7.10
C ASN A 26 -24.62 18.25 6.90
N GLN A 27 -25.06 19.02 7.90
CA GLN A 27 -25.05 20.49 7.84
C GLN A 27 -23.62 21.06 7.77
N GLN A 28 -22.68 20.48 8.52
CA GLN A 28 -21.28 20.94 8.55
C GLN A 28 -20.50 20.52 7.30
N LEU A 29 -20.64 19.28 6.86
CA LEU A 29 -19.79 18.67 5.84
C LEU A 29 -20.48 18.51 4.48
N ARG A 30 -21.81 18.68 4.41
CA ARG A 30 -22.64 18.55 3.20
C ARG A 30 -22.32 17.28 2.40
N LEU A 31 -22.14 16.15 3.08
CA LEU A 31 -21.73 14.88 2.48
C LEU A 31 -22.73 14.39 1.41
N ASP A 32 -24.02 14.69 1.56
CA ASP A 32 -25.06 14.37 0.58
C ASP A 32 -24.85 15.08 -0.77
N GLN A 33 -24.10 16.19 -0.79
CA GLN A 33 -23.75 16.95 -1.99
C GLN A 33 -22.40 16.52 -2.58
N ALA A 34 -21.63 15.68 -1.88
CA ALA A 34 -20.29 15.26 -2.33
C ALA A 34 -20.34 14.47 -3.65
N SER A 35 -21.40 13.71 -3.90
CA SER A 35 -21.59 12.96 -5.15
C SER A 35 -21.91 13.85 -6.36
N SER A 36 -22.26 15.13 -6.12
CA SER A 36 -22.56 16.10 -7.19
C SER A 36 -21.35 16.94 -7.61
N ILE A 37 -20.22 16.78 -6.93
CA ILE A 37 -18.99 17.52 -7.24
C ILE A 37 -18.29 16.83 -8.42
N PRO A 38 -18.16 17.50 -9.59
CA PRO A 38 -17.44 16.92 -10.72
C PRO A 38 -15.97 16.65 -10.35
N PRO A 39 -15.38 15.53 -10.80
CA PRO A 39 -14.04 15.07 -10.41
C PRO A 39 -12.89 16.02 -10.80
N GLN A 40 -13.19 17.08 -11.56
CA GLN A 40 -12.25 18.09 -12.02
C GLN A 40 -12.04 19.22 -11.00
N ILE A 41 -12.81 19.27 -9.92
CA ILE A 41 -12.62 20.27 -8.86
C ILE A 41 -11.54 19.77 -7.91
N GLN A 42 -10.29 20.13 -8.18
CA GLN A 42 -9.25 20.09 -7.15
C GLN A 42 -9.61 21.11 -6.06
N VAL A 43 -10.16 20.62 -4.95
CA VAL A 43 -10.29 21.43 -3.74
C VAL A 43 -8.88 21.65 -3.20
N LEU A 44 -8.35 22.86 -3.40
CA LEU A 44 -7.16 23.33 -2.71
C LEU A 44 -7.46 23.25 -1.21
N ASN A 45 -6.93 22.24 -0.55
CA ASN A 45 -7.05 22.08 0.87
C ASN A 45 -6.18 23.15 1.54
N ALA A 46 -6.75 24.33 1.77
CA ALA A 46 -6.06 25.47 2.36
C ALA A 46 -5.88 25.35 3.88
N TYR A 47 -6.46 24.32 4.50
CA TYR A 47 -6.31 24.04 5.92
C TYR A 47 -5.15 23.06 6.11
N PRO A 48 -4.13 23.41 6.92
CA PRO A 48 -3.05 22.50 7.20
C PRO A 48 -3.57 21.28 7.96
N THR A 49 -3.13 20.10 7.57
CA THR A 49 -3.44 18.87 8.30
C THR A 49 -2.81 18.93 9.70
N LEU A 50 -3.39 18.26 10.69
CA LEU A 50 -2.84 18.25 12.07
C LEU A 50 -1.34 17.86 12.08
N THR A 51 -0.94 16.96 11.20
CA THR A 51 0.45 16.56 10.98
C THR A 51 1.34 17.68 10.43
N GLU A 52 0.81 18.53 9.55
CA GLU A 52 1.54 19.70 9.03
C GLU A 52 1.65 20.80 10.10
N ILE A 53 0.64 20.95 10.95
CA ILE A 53 0.70 21.87 12.09
C ILE A 53 1.76 21.40 13.10
N ASP A 54 1.81 20.11 13.43
CA ASP A 54 2.83 19.54 14.31
C ASP A 54 4.25 19.69 13.74
N LEU A 55 4.38 19.57 12.42
CA LEU A 55 5.61 19.83 11.68
C LEU A 55 6.03 21.31 11.77
N LEU A 56 5.09 22.23 11.55
CA LEU A 56 5.32 23.68 11.63
C LEU A 56 5.65 24.15 13.05
N LEU A 57 5.02 23.54 14.05
CA LEU A 57 5.26 23.83 15.47
C LEU A 57 6.54 23.15 16.00
N GLY A 58 7.22 22.34 15.18
CA GLY A 58 8.45 21.64 15.56
C GLY A 58 8.24 20.56 16.64
N ILE A 59 7.00 20.11 16.82
CA ILE A 59 6.63 19.07 17.80
C ILE A 59 7.11 17.71 17.29
N THR A 60 6.99 17.48 15.98
CA THR A 60 7.49 16.26 15.33
C THR A 60 8.92 16.46 14.79
N PRO A 61 9.89 15.60 15.13
CA PRO A 61 11.22 15.68 14.56
C PRO A 61 11.19 15.27 13.08
N PHE A 62 11.34 16.25 12.19
CA PHE A 62 11.52 16.02 10.77
C PHE A 62 13.01 15.92 10.45
N SER A 63 13.50 14.69 10.28
CA SER A 63 14.85 14.48 9.76
C SER A 63 14.82 14.67 8.24
N SER A 64 15.05 15.90 7.79
CA SER A 64 15.42 16.12 6.39
C SER A 64 16.89 15.67 6.23
N PRO A 65 17.19 14.64 5.41
CA PRO A 65 18.58 14.31 5.13
C PRO A 65 19.25 15.51 4.45
N TRP A 66 20.50 15.78 4.81
CA TRP A 66 21.29 16.90 4.27
C TRP A 66 21.71 16.69 2.82
N ALA A 67 21.61 15.46 2.30
CA ALA A 67 21.87 15.11 0.92
C ALA A 67 21.04 13.90 0.49
N PHE A 68 20.62 13.90 -0.78
CA PHE A 68 19.99 12.76 -1.43
C PHE A 68 20.98 12.11 -2.38
N PHE A 69 21.38 10.88 -2.08
CA PHE A 69 22.20 10.08 -2.98
C PHE A 69 21.30 9.15 -3.77
N LYS A 70 21.47 9.15 -5.10
CA LYS A 70 20.83 8.14 -5.94
C LYS A 70 21.55 6.80 -5.74
N PRO A 71 20.83 5.69 -5.58
CA PRO A 71 21.46 4.39 -5.49
C PRO A 71 22.24 4.09 -6.80
N PRO A 72 23.40 3.43 -6.72
CA PRO A 72 24.16 3.04 -7.90
C PRO A 72 23.39 1.99 -8.71
N VAL A 73 23.76 1.85 -9.99
CA VAL A 73 23.22 0.78 -10.84
C VAL A 73 23.53 -0.59 -10.22
N LYS A 74 22.51 -1.43 -10.16
CA LYS A 74 22.51 -2.74 -9.51
C LYS A 74 22.87 -2.74 -8.02
N PHE A 75 22.25 -1.84 -7.25
CA PHE A 75 22.54 -1.64 -5.84
C PHE A 75 22.28 -2.88 -4.98
N LEU A 76 21.16 -3.59 -5.20
CA LEU A 76 20.78 -4.74 -4.38
C LEU A 76 21.80 -5.86 -4.53
N ASN A 77 22.21 -6.14 -5.77
CA ASN A 77 23.28 -7.09 -6.09
C ASN A 77 24.61 -6.72 -5.43
N LYS A 78 25.00 -5.44 -5.47
CA LYS A 78 26.25 -4.95 -4.88
C LYS A 78 26.24 -4.94 -3.35
N ARG A 79 25.06 -4.81 -2.74
CA ARG A 79 24.89 -4.81 -1.28
C ARG A 79 25.03 -6.22 -0.69
N GLN A 80 24.86 -7.27 -1.49
CA GLN A 80 25.03 -8.64 -1.03
C GLN A 80 26.47 -8.88 -0.55
N SER A 81 26.61 -9.44 0.65
CA SER A 81 27.92 -9.77 1.20
C SER A 81 28.63 -10.78 0.29
N PRO A 82 29.93 -10.59 -0.02
CA PRO A 82 30.70 -11.56 -0.81
C PRO A 82 30.86 -12.91 -0.09
N PHE A 83 30.68 -12.93 1.23
CA PHE A 83 30.70 -14.14 2.06
C PHE A 83 29.29 -14.68 2.34
N GLY A 84 28.26 -14.06 1.78
CA GLY A 84 26.88 -14.52 1.92
C GLY A 84 26.60 -15.69 0.98
N PHE A 85 25.73 -16.61 1.43
CA PHE A 85 25.27 -17.73 0.61
C PHE A 85 24.48 -17.31 -0.63
N ALA A 86 24.12 -16.03 -0.76
CA ALA A 86 23.44 -15.46 -1.92
C ALA A 86 24.19 -15.71 -3.25
N ARG A 87 25.52 -15.85 -3.23
CA ARG A 87 26.32 -16.10 -4.44
C ARG A 87 26.24 -17.55 -4.95
N ILE A 88 25.93 -18.49 -4.05
CA ILE A 88 25.86 -19.92 -4.34
C ILE A 88 24.40 -20.35 -4.56
N LEU A 89 23.46 -19.50 -4.14
CA LEU A 89 22.05 -19.69 -4.30
C LEU A 89 21.68 -19.71 -5.80
N PRO A 90 21.12 -20.82 -6.33
CA PRO A 90 20.46 -20.75 -7.62
C PRO A 90 19.25 -19.83 -7.49
N SER A 91 19.18 -18.78 -8.31
CA SER A 91 17.98 -17.94 -8.42
C SER A 91 17.33 -18.15 -9.78
N LEU A 92 16.01 -17.99 -9.83
CA LEU A 92 15.25 -18.02 -11.09
C LEU A 92 15.33 -16.70 -11.88
N GLY A 93 16.17 -15.76 -11.43
CA GLY A 93 16.32 -14.42 -12.00
C GLY A 93 16.95 -13.44 -11.02
N ASP A 94 17.34 -12.27 -11.53
CA ASP A 94 17.83 -11.14 -10.73
C ASP A 94 16.62 -10.35 -10.18
N GLU A 95 16.60 -10.02 -8.89
CA GLU A 95 15.47 -9.33 -8.24
C GLU A 95 15.22 -7.95 -8.87
N GLU A 96 16.29 -7.26 -9.27
CA GLU A 96 16.22 -5.95 -9.89
C GLU A 96 15.64 -5.99 -11.32
N ASP A 97 15.95 -7.06 -12.06
CA ASP A 97 15.41 -7.25 -13.41
C ASP A 97 13.92 -7.61 -13.32
N GLN A 98 13.53 -8.44 -12.34
CA GLN A 98 12.13 -8.75 -12.08
C GLN A 98 11.32 -7.51 -11.67
N GLU A 99 11.83 -6.68 -10.77
CA GLU A 99 11.15 -5.42 -10.37
C GLU A 99 11.00 -4.47 -11.56
N ARG A 100 12.01 -4.41 -12.44
CA ARG A 100 11.95 -3.60 -13.66
C ARG A 100 10.86 -4.10 -14.60
N ASP A 101 10.73 -5.40 -14.78
CA ASP A 101 9.74 -5.99 -15.68
C ASP A 101 8.32 -5.89 -15.10
N GLU A 102 8.15 -6.01 -13.79
CA GLU A 102 6.87 -5.73 -13.11
C GLU A 102 6.43 -4.27 -13.29
N ARG A 103 7.38 -3.32 -13.22
CA ARG A 103 7.09 -1.90 -13.50
C ARG A 103 6.70 -1.64 -14.95
N LYS A 104 7.35 -2.32 -15.91
CA LYS A 104 6.96 -2.22 -17.32
C LYS A 104 5.55 -2.75 -17.53
N LEU A 105 5.25 -3.92 -16.96
CA LEU A 105 3.93 -4.56 -17.04
C LEU A 105 2.81 -3.70 -16.43
N ALA A 106 3.13 -2.90 -15.40
CA ALA A 106 2.19 -1.96 -14.81
C ALA A 106 1.96 -0.68 -15.66
N GLN A 107 2.91 -0.33 -16.52
CA GLN A 107 2.84 0.86 -17.38
C GLN A 107 2.16 0.59 -18.73
N GLU A 108 2.05 -0.67 -19.14
CA GLU A 108 1.34 -1.03 -20.37
C GLU A 108 -0.18 -0.85 -20.20
N GLU A 109 -0.77 -0.08 -21.12
CA GLU A 109 -2.21 0.13 -21.21
C GLU A 109 -2.86 -1.13 -21.82
N CYS A 110 -3.78 -1.75 -21.09
CA CYS A 110 -4.60 -2.85 -21.61
C CYS A 110 -5.86 -2.26 -22.25
N GLY A 111 -6.09 -2.55 -23.53
CA GLY A 111 -7.28 -2.11 -24.27
C GLY A 111 -8.41 -3.14 -24.29
N SER A 112 -8.08 -4.41 -24.05
CA SER A 112 -9.02 -5.54 -24.07
C SER A 112 -9.10 -6.27 -22.71
N GLU A 113 -10.26 -6.87 -22.44
CA GLU A 113 -10.47 -7.72 -21.25
C GLU A 113 -9.58 -8.97 -21.27
N GLU A 114 -9.20 -9.45 -22.46
CA GLU A 114 -8.24 -10.56 -22.62
C GLU A 114 -6.82 -10.14 -22.17
N GLU A 115 -6.35 -8.97 -22.58
CA GLU A 115 -5.04 -8.41 -22.21
C GLU A 115 -4.95 -8.17 -20.69
N GLU A 116 -6.05 -7.75 -20.05
CA GLU A 116 -6.08 -7.64 -18.58
C GLU A 116 -5.90 -8.98 -17.88
N ASN A 117 -6.49 -10.05 -18.43
CA ASN A 117 -6.39 -11.39 -17.87
C ASN A 117 -5.00 -11.99 -18.08
N GLU A 118 -4.37 -11.71 -19.22
CA GLU A 118 -2.97 -12.04 -19.48
C GLU A 118 -2.04 -11.30 -18.52
N ARG A 119 -2.22 -9.98 -18.36
CA ARG A 119 -1.47 -9.17 -17.40
C ARG A 119 -1.58 -9.71 -15.97
N LYS A 120 -2.80 -10.06 -15.53
CA LYS A 120 -3.03 -10.70 -14.22
C LYS A 120 -2.31 -12.04 -14.10
N SER A 121 -2.29 -12.84 -15.18
CA SER A 121 -1.62 -14.15 -15.19
C SER A 121 -0.11 -14.02 -15.11
N ILE A 122 0.49 -13.07 -15.85
CA ILE A 122 1.93 -12.78 -15.80
C ILE A 122 2.32 -12.24 -14.41
N SER A 123 1.54 -11.32 -13.84
CA SER A 123 1.76 -10.81 -12.48
C SER A 123 1.75 -11.94 -11.43
N LYS A 124 0.81 -12.89 -11.54
CA LYS A 124 0.79 -14.08 -10.67
C LYS A 124 2.04 -14.94 -10.84
N CYS A 125 2.55 -15.11 -12.07
CA CYS A 125 3.77 -15.85 -12.35
C CYS A 125 4.98 -15.23 -11.64
N PHE A 126 5.16 -13.91 -11.74
CA PHE A 126 6.21 -13.20 -11.00
C PHE A 126 6.10 -13.39 -9.48
N GLY A 127 4.87 -13.34 -8.94
CA GLY A 127 4.62 -13.64 -7.53
C GLY A 127 5.01 -15.08 -7.13
N GLN A 128 4.85 -16.06 -8.02
CA GLN A 128 5.30 -17.44 -7.78
C GLN A 128 6.83 -17.56 -7.82
N ILE A 129 7.49 -16.91 -8.78
CA ILE A 129 8.96 -16.88 -8.87
C ILE A 129 9.57 -16.30 -7.59
N SER A 130 9.00 -15.19 -7.08
CA SER A 130 9.44 -14.58 -5.82
C SER A 130 9.33 -15.55 -4.64
N LYS A 131 8.22 -16.30 -4.53
CA LYS A 131 8.04 -17.32 -3.48
C LYS A 131 9.05 -18.44 -3.57
N ILE A 132 9.34 -18.93 -4.78
CA ILE A 132 10.35 -19.98 -4.99
C ILE A 132 11.73 -19.47 -4.56
N ASN A 133 12.10 -18.25 -4.95
CA ASN A 133 13.37 -17.64 -4.53
C ASN A 133 13.45 -17.50 -3.00
N GLN A 134 12.37 -17.11 -2.31
CA GLN A 134 12.32 -17.07 -0.84
C GLN A 134 12.51 -18.46 -0.21
N TRP A 135 11.89 -19.50 -0.77
CA TRP A 135 12.09 -20.87 -0.29
C TRP A 135 13.52 -21.33 -0.49
N LEU A 136 14.13 -21.04 -1.64
CA LEU A 136 15.53 -21.36 -1.92
C LEU A 136 16.45 -20.63 -0.93
N GLN A 137 16.22 -19.34 -0.67
CA GLN A 137 16.97 -18.57 0.33
C GLN A 137 16.87 -19.22 1.72
N HIS A 138 15.67 -19.66 2.13
CA HIS A 138 15.46 -20.31 3.42
C HIS A 138 16.15 -21.69 3.49
N VAL A 139 16.07 -22.50 2.43
CA VAL A 139 16.75 -23.82 2.36
C VAL A 139 18.26 -23.63 2.47
N VAL A 140 18.84 -22.72 1.66
CA VAL A 140 20.28 -22.44 1.68
C VAL A 140 20.71 -21.80 2.99
N GLY A 141 19.89 -20.93 3.59
CA GLY A 141 20.14 -20.38 4.92
C GLY A 141 20.25 -21.47 5.98
N ARG A 142 19.35 -22.47 5.96
CA ARG A 142 19.44 -23.64 6.85
C ARG A 142 20.68 -24.49 6.55
N MET A 143 20.98 -24.76 5.28
CA MET A 143 22.21 -25.48 4.91
C MET A 143 23.46 -24.76 5.43
N GLY A 144 23.49 -23.43 5.34
CA GLY A 144 24.57 -22.60 5.87
C GLY A 144 24.72 -22.69 7.38
N GLN A 145 23.61 -22.75 8.12
CA GLN A 145 23.61 -22.99 9.57
C GLN A 145 24.16 -24.38 9.91
N PHE A 146 23.74 -25.43 9.19
CA PHE A 146 24.28 -26.79 9.39
C PHE A 146 25.77 -26.91 9.06
N LEU A 147 26.27 -26.13 8.10
CA LEU A 147 27.70 -26.10 7.75
C LEU A 147 28.56 -25.35 8.76
N GLN A 148 27.97 -24.45 9.56
CA GLN A 148 28.68 -23.73 10.61
C GLN A 148 28.91 -24.55 11.89
N GLY A 149 28.26 -25.72 12.02
CA GLY A 149 28.39 -26.64 13.16
C GLY A 149 27.14 -26.65 14.04
#